data_AF-A0A2D5YNX7-F1
#
_entry.id   AF-A0A2D5YNX7-F1
#
_cell.length_a   1.000
_cell.length_b   1.000
_cell.length_c   1.000
_cell.angle_alpha   90.00
_cell.angle_beta   90.00
_cell.angle_gamma   90.00
#
_symmetry.space_group_name_H-M   'P 1'
#
loop_
_entity.id
_entity.type
_entity.pdbx_description
1 polymer ?
#
loop_
_entity_poly.entity_id
_entity_poly.type
_entity_poly.pdbx_seq_one_letter_code
_entity_poly.pdbx_strand_id
1 'polypeptide(L)'
;MFRVATNYQSMVARRRLNNLVDNQSKERTKLSSGSRIYQAAFDPSGVAISTGMRAKSRSNMQAQRNVNDGISLLQVAEGTLGVMHQIGGRLRELAMQAAND
;
A
#
# COMPACT_ATOMS: atom_id res chain seq x y z
N MET A 1 14.87 8.49 -63.03
CA MET A 1 14.23 9.72 -62.53
C MET A 1 14.62 9.93 -61.07
N PHE A 2 15.73 10.63 -60.80
CA PHE A 2 16.17 11.01 -59.45
C PHE A 2 15.54 12.37 -59.13
N ARG A 3 14.61 12.43 -58.17
CA ARG A 3 14.00 13.71 -57.76
C ARG A 3 14.93 14.40 -56.76
N VAL A 4 15.60 15.46 -57.21
CA VAL A 4 16.59 16.26 -56.45
C VAL A 4 15.94 17.12 -55.34
N ALA A 5 14.60 17.30 -55.36
CA ALA A 5 13.90 18.17 -54.40
C ALA A 5 13.47 17.47 -53.09
N THR A 6 13.46 16.14 -53.00
CA THR A 6 13.05 15.43 -51.78
C THR A 6 13.92 14.21 -51.57
N ASN A 7 14.86 14.30 -50.62
CA ASN A 7 15.71 13.17 -50.24
C ASN A 7 14.90 12.19 -49.37
N TYR A 8 14.26 11.23 -50.04
CA TYR A 8 13.42 10.21 -49.40
C TYR A 8 14.19 9.40 -48.34
N GLN A 9 15.44 9.02 -48.62
CA GLN A 9 16.27 8.26 -47.67
C GLN A 9 16.57 9.07 -46.39
N SER A 10 16.90 10.36 -46.54
CA SER A 10 17.08 11.28 -45.41
C SER A 10 15.78 11.48 -44.62
N MET A 11 14.63 11.59 -45.30
CA MET A 11 13.34 11.72 -44.65
C MET A 11 12.97 10.47 -43.83
N VAL A 12 13.24 9.27 -44.36
CA VAL A 12 13.03 8.01 -43.65
C VAL A 12 13.99 7.89 -42.46
N ALA A 13 15.27 8.23 -42.64
CA ALA A 13 16.25 8.23 -41.55
C ALA A 13 15.83 9.18 -40.42
N ARG A 14 15.37 10.39 -40.74
CA ARG A 14 14.88 11.39 -39.77
C ARG A 14 13.61 10.94 -39.06
N ARG A 15 12.66 10.29 -39.75
CA ARG A 15 11.49 9.66 -39.11
C ARG A 15 11.90 8.56 -38.13
N ARG A 16 12.85 7.70 -38.50
CA ARG A 16 13.37 6.65 -37.60
C ARG A 16 14.08 7.24 -36.38
N LEU A 17 14.84 8.32 -36.58
CA LEU A 17 15.55 9.02 -35.51
C LEU A 17 14.56 9.66 -34.52
N ASN A 18 13.50 10.29 -35.00
CA ASN A 18 12.43 10.82 -34.13
C ASN A 18 11.78 9.70 -33.28
N ASN A 19 11.43 8.56 -33.90
CA ASN A 19 10.89 7.41 -33.16
C ASN A 19 11.87 6.88 -32.10
N LEU A 20 13.18 6.86 -32.41
CA LEU A 20 14.22 6.46 -31.47
C LEU A 20 14.30 7.42 -30.27
N VAL A 21 14.26 8.74 -30.52
CA VAL A 21 14.29 9.77 -29.48
C VAL A 21 13.05 9.67 -28.59
N ASP A 22 11.87 9.46 -29.16
CA ASP A 22 10.64 9.25 -28.40
C ASP A 22 10.71 8.00 -27.53
N ASN A 23 11.23 6.89 -28.06
CA ASN A 23 11.41 5.66 -27.30
C ASN A 23 12.44 5.82 -26.18
N GLN A 24 13.56 6.49 -26.47
CA GLN A 24 14.59 6.80 -25.46
C GLN A 24 14.01 7.66 -24.34
N SER A 25 13.16 8.63 -24.65
CA SER A 25 12.50 9.46 -23.64
C SER A 25 11.59 8.63 -22.73
N LYS A 26 10.81 7.70 -23.30
CA LYS A 26 9.95 6.78 -22.53
C LYS A 26 10.76 5.90 -21.58
N GLU A 27 11.85 5.31 -22.06
CA GLU A 27 12.72 4.48 -21.22
C GLU A 27 13.40 5.29 -20.11
N ARG A 28 13.82 6.53 -20.38
CA ARG A 28 14.32 7.44 -19.34
C ARG A 28 13.27 7.71 -18.25
N THR A 29 12.01 7.92 -18.61
CA THR A 29 10.94 8.14 -17.62
C THR A 29 10.64 6.89 -16.79
N LYS A 30 10.64 5.70 -17.40
CA LYS A 30 10.51 4.42 -16.66
C LYS A 30 11.66 4.21 -15.69
N LEU A 31 12.90 4.46 -16.14
CA LEU A 31 14.08 4.35 -15.30
C LEU A 31 14.02 5.36 -14.13
N SER A 32 13.69 6.62 -14.41
CA SER A 32 13.60 7.67 -13.39
C SER A 32 12.49 7.43 -12.36
N SER A 33 11.38 6.82 -12.77
CA SER A 33 10.26 6.52 -11.87
C SER A 33 10.39 5.17 -11.16
N GLY A 34 11.29 4.29 -11.63
CA GLY A 34 11.37 2.90 -11.19
C GLY A 34 10.12 2.06 -11.50
N SER A 35 9.15 2.63 -12.23
CA SER A 35 7.88 1.98 -12.54
C SER A 35 7.86 1.56 -14.00
N ARG A 36 7.59 0.27 -14.24
CA ARG A 36 7.33 -0.26 -15.59
C ARG A 36 6.16 0.46 -16.26
N ILE A 37 5.15 0.80 -15.47
CA ILE A 37 3.95 1.51 -15.90
C ILE A 37 4.20 3.00 -15.64
N TYR A 38 4.64 3.73 -16.68
CA TYR A 38 5.00 5.15 -16.59
C TYR A 38 3.88 6.07 -17.08
N GLN A 39 2.85 5.53 -17.74
CA GLN A 39 1.73 6.31 -18.27
C GLN A 39 0.44 5.49 -18.31
N ALA A 40 -0.63 5.99 -17.67
CA ALA A 40 -1.92 5.30 -17.58
C ALA A 40 -2.64 5.14 -18.93
N ALA A 41 -2.27 5.95 -19.92
CA ALA A 41 -2.86 5.91 -21.25
C ALA A 41 -2.51 4.63 -22.05
N PHE A 42 -1.38 3.98 -21.77
CA PHE A 42 -0.91 2.80 -22.52
C PHE A 42 -1.26 1.46 -21.86
N ASP A 43 -1.56 1.45 -20.55
CA ASP A 43 -2.00 0.25 -19.82
C ASP A 43 -2.97 0.62 -18.67
N PRO A 44 -4.22 0.99 -19.00
CA PRO A 44 -5.21 1.40 -18.00
C PRO A 44 -5.56 0.26 -17.04
N SER A 45 -5.57 -0.98 -17.52
CA SER A 45 -5.86 -2.17 -16.70
C SER A 45 -4.74 -2.45 -15.70
N GLY A 46 -3.47 -2.37 -16.10
CA GLY A 46 -2.33 -2.54 -15.21
C GLY A 46 -2.24 -1.44 -14.16
N VAL A 47 -2.56 -0.18 -14.52
CA VAL A 47 -2.71 0.90 -13.54
C VAL A 47 -3.87 0.63 -12.58
N ALA A 48 -5.04 0.22 -13.06
CA ALA A 48 -6.20 -0.06 -12.22
C ALA A 48 -5.92 -1.20 -11.22
N ILE A 49 -5.29 -2.29 -11.67
CA ILE A 49 -4.92 -3.40 -10.79
C ILE A 49 -3.86 -2.96 -9.78
N SER A 50 -2.79 -2.28 -10.22
CA SER A 50 -1.72 -1.85 -9.30
C SER A 50 -2.19 -0.81 -8.28
N THR A 51 -3.08 0.09 -8.66
CA THR A 51 -3.71 1.05 -7.74
C THR A 51 -4.64 0.36 -6.76
N GLY A 52 -5.44 -0.61 -7.21
CA GLY A 52 -6.26 -1.47 -6.35
C GLY A 52 -5.42 -2.26 -5.34
N MET A 53 -4.32 -2.87 -5.78
CA MET A 53 -3.39 -3.58 -4.89
C MET A 53 -2.72 -2.65 -3.88
N ARG A 54 -2.29 -1.45 -4.28
CA ARG A 54 -1.76 -0.43 -3.36
C ARG A 54 -2.81 0.01 -2.35
N ALA A 55 -4.06 0.19 -2.77
CA ALA A 55 -5.15 0.53 -1.87
C ALA A 55 -5.42 -0.61 -0.86
N LYS A 56 -5.45 -1.87 -1.33
CA LYS A 56 -5.60 -3.05 -0.46
C LYS A 56 -4.45 -3.17 0.53
N SER A 57 -3.21 -2.92 0.11
CA SER A 57 -2.04 -2.90 0.99
C SER A 57 -2.18 -1.84 2.09
N ARG A 58 -2.58 -0.61 1.75
CA ARG A 58 -2.86 0.45 2.75
C ARG A 58 -3.99 0.07 3.71
N SER A 59 -5.07 -0.49 3.18
CA SER A 59 -6.19 -0.98 3.99
C SER A 59 -5.74 -2.09 4.94
N ASN A 60 -4.94 -3.05 4.47
CA ASN A 60 -4.39 -4.12 5.30
C ASN A 60 -3.47 -3.58 6.41
N MET A 61 -2.63 -2.59 6.12
CA MET A 61 -1.82 -1.93 7.15
C MET A 61 -2.69 -1.25 8.22
N GLN A 62 -3.82 -0.65 7.84
CA GLN A 62 -4.76 -0.10 8.81
C GLN A 62 -5.47 -1.20 9.61
N ALA A 63 -5.90 -2.28 8.96
CA ALA A 63 -6.51 -3.42 9.62
C ALA A 63 -5.57 -4.03 10.67
N GLN A 64 -4.28 -4.16 10.36
CA GLN A 64 -3.27 -4.61 11.33
C GLN A 64 -3.15 -3.68 12.54
N ARG A 65 -3.15 -2.36 12.32
CA ARG A 65 -3.18 -1.40 13.43
C ARG A 65 -4.43 -1.57 14.29
N ASN A 66 -5.61 -1.65 13.67
CA ASN A 66 -6.87 -1.83 14.39
C ASN A 66 -6.88 -3.13 15.21
N VAL A 67 -6.32 -4.22 14.67
CA VAL A 67 -6.19 -5.50 15.40
C VAL A 67 -5.27 -5.34 16.61
N ASN A 68 -4.11 -4.70 16.43
CA ASN A 68 -3.19 -4.45 17.54
C ASN A 68 -3.82 -3.58 18.63
N ASP A 69 -4.56 -2.53 18.24
CA ASP A 69 -5.30 -1.69 19.18
C ASP A 69 -6.35 -2.52 19.93
N GLY A 70 -7.08 -3.40 19.22
CA GLY A 70 -8.02 -4.34 19.83
C GLY A 70 -7.36 -5.30 20.83
N ILE A 71 -6.18 -5.82 20.51
CA ILE A 71 -5.38 -6.66 21.43
C ILE A 71 -4.98 -5.86 22.66
N SER A 72 -4.51 -4.61 22.50
CA SER A 72 -4.16 -3.75 23.63
C SER A 72 -5.36 -3.47 24.54
N LEU A 73 -6.55 -3.24 23.97
CA LEU A 73 -7.78 -3.07 24.75
C LEU A 73 -8.15 -4.35 25.51
N LEU A 74 -8.04 -5.52 24.87
CA LEU A 74 -8.29 -6.80 25.52
C LEU A 74 -7.31 -7.07 26.65
N GLN A 75 -6.02 -6.73 26.49
CA GLN A 75 -5.02 -6.86 27.54
C GLN A 75 -5.32 -5.96 28.75
N VAL A 76 -5.78 -4.73 28.51
CA VAL A 76 -6.25 -3.83 29.59
C VAL A 76 -7.49 -4.40 30.28
N ALA A 77 -8.44 -4.93 29.51
CA ALA A 77 -9.63 -5.57 30.06
C ALA A 77 -9.29 -6.80 30.91
N GLU A 78 -8.38 -7.66 30.44
CA GLU A 78 -7.91 -8.85 31.15
C GLU A 78 -7.21 -8.48 32.46
N GLY A 79 -6.34 -7.47 32.44
CA GLY A 79 -5.73 -6.92 33.66
C GLY A 79 -6.77 -6.40 34.66
N THR A 80 -7.78 -5.68 34.16
CA THR A 80 -8.88 -5.15 35.00
C THR A 80 -9.71 -6.29 35.62
N LEU A 81 -10.04 -7.32 34.84
CA LEU A 81 -10.76 -8.50 35.33
C LEU A 81 -9.97 -9.26 36.39
N GLY A 82 -8.64 -9.36 36.23
CA GLY A 82 -7.77 -9.93 37.26
C GLY A 82 -7.89 -9.19 38.60
N VAL A 83 -7.89 -7.85 38.58
CA VAL A 83 -8.10 -7.03 39.78
C VAL A 83 -9.49 -7.22 40.36
N MET A 84 -10.54 -7.25 39.53
CA MET A 84 -11.91 -7.49 40.01
C MET A 84 -12.06 -8.86 40.69
N HIS A 85 -11.40 -9.90 40.16
CA HIS A 85 -11.38 -11.22 40.75
C HIS A 85 -10.71 -11.22 42.14
N GLN A 86 -9.58 -10.52 42.28
CA GLN A 86 -8.91 -10.34 43.58
C GLN A 86 -9.81 -9.62 44.59
N ILE A 87 -10.46 -8.52 44.17
CA ILE A 87 -11.41 -7.79 45.02
C ILE A 87 -12.58 -8.69 45.43
N GLY A 88 -13.15 -9.47 44.51
CA GLY A 88 -14.23 -10.41 44.82
C GLY A 88 -13.82 -11.54 45.77
N GLY A 89 -12.56 -11.98 45.72
CA GLY A 89 -11.98 -12.88 46.73
C GLY A 89 -11.90 -12.20 48.09
N ARG A 90 -11.33 -10.99 48.14
CA ARG A 90 -11.18 -10.22 49.39
C ARG A 90 -12.51 -9.87 50.05
N LEU A 91 -13.53 -9.52 49.26
CA LEU A 91 -14.88 -9.26 49.77
C LEU A 91 -15.49 -10.51 50.42
N ARG A 92 -15.27 -11.69 49.84
CA ARG A 92 -15.72 -12.96 50.45
C ARG A 92 -15.01 -13.24 51.76
N GLU A 93 -13.69 -13.03 51.83
CA GLU A 93 -12.93 -13.15 53.09
C GLU A 93 -13.48 -12.20 54.17
N LEU A 94 -13.68 -10.93 53.82
CA LEU A 94 -14.22 -9.93 54.73
C LEU A 94 -15.65 -10.27 55.20
N ALA A 95 -16.50 -10.78 54.32
CA ALA A 95 -17.85 -11.22 54.67
C ALA A 95 -17.83 -12.44 55.62
N MET A 96 -16.94 -13.40 55.41
CA MET A 96 -16.75 -14.52 56.33
C MET A 96 -16.20 -14.07 57.68
N GLN A 97 -15.27 -13.12 57.69
CA GLN A 97 -14.74 -12.55 58.92
C GLN A 97 -15.83 -11.85 59.72
N ALA A 98 -16.63 -10.99 59.06
CA ALA A 98 -17.75 -10.29 59.69
C ALA A 98 -18.92 -11.19 60.13
N ALA A 99 -19.00 -12.42 59.63
CA ALA A 99 -20.00 -13.41 60.06
C ALA A 99 -19.53 -14.27 61.25
N ASN A 100 -18.21 -14.34 61.49
CA ASN A 100 -17.60 -15.13 62.55
C ASN A 100 -17.14 -14.29 63.76
N ASP A 101 -16.89 -12.98 63.56
CA ASP A 101 -16.75 -11.97 64.63
C ASP A 101 -18.13 -11.53 65.16
#